data_AF-A0A371SKG4-F1
#
_entry.id   AF-A0A371SKG4-F1
#
_cell.length_a   1.000
_cell.length_b   1.000
_cell.length_c   1.000
_cell.angle_alpha   90.00
_cell.angle_beta   90.00
_cell.angle_gamma   90.00
#
_symmetry.space_group_name_H-M   'P 1'
#
loop_
_entity.id
_entity.type
_entity.pdbx_description
1 polymer ?
#
loop_
_entity_poly.entity_id
_entity_poly.type
_entity_poly.pdbx_seq_one_letter_code
_entity_poly.pdbx_strand_id
1 'polypeptide(L)'
;MLSPALVRIGHFVIAWTSVLFLPKKTFIRYSSSAILASLLVLILSILAVPLNLWRVKGGIKTKIFNDLSFIFGPFFIGTLWIFRMTYKNFSLYML
;
A
#
# COMPACT_ATOMS: atom_id res chain seq x y z
N MET A 1 11.66 -23.18 -0.10
CA MET A 1 11.58 -21.70 -0.29
C MET A 1 10.25 -21.39 -0.97
N LEU A 2 9.39 -20.55 -0.37
CA LEU A 2 8.18 -20.08 -1.05
C LEU A 2 8.56 -19.27 -2.28
N SER A 3 7.81 -19.42 -3.38
CA SER A 3 8.06 -18.64 -4.58
C SER A 3 7.78 -17.15 -4.30
N PRO A 4 8.57 -16.20 -4.85
CA PRO A 4 8.35 -14.77 -4.66
C PRO A 4 6.93 -14.31 -5.08
N ALA A 5 6.34 -15.00 -6.05
CA ALA A 5 4.97 -14.76 -6.48
C ALA A 5 3.94 -15.12 -5.40
N LEU A 6 4.10 -16.26 -4.72
CA LEU A 6 3.22 -16.68 -3.64
C LEU A 6 3.25 -15.70 -2.48
N VAL A 7 4.44 -15.21 -2.10
CA VAL A 7 4.60 -14.20 -1.05
C VAL A 7 3.86 -12.92 -1.42
N ARG A 8 4.00 -12.44 -2.66
CA ARG A 8 3.34 -11.22 -3.14
C ARG A 8 1.81 -11.35 -3.16
N ILE A 9 1.30 -12.47 -3.69
CA ILE A 9 -0.15 -12.75 -3.72
C ILE A 9 -0.69 -12.90 -2.30
N GLY A 10 0.03 -13.59 -1.42
CA GLY A 10 -0.34 -13.74 -0.01
C GLY A 10 -0.54 -12.39 0.68
N HIS A 11 0.44 -11.47 0.57
CA HIS A 11 0.30 -10.13 1.14
C HIS A 11 -0.88 -9.35 0.57
N PHE A 12 -1.11 -9.44 -0.74
CA PHE A 12 -2.22 -8.76 -1.39
C PHE A 12 -3.58 -9.30 -0.89
N VAL A 13 -3.75 -10.62 -0.85
CA VAL A 13 -4.99 -11.26 -0.41
C VAL A 13 -5.25 -11.03 1.07
N ILE A 14 -4.22 -11.15 1.93
CA ILE A 14 -4.34 -10.88 3.36
C ILE A 14 -4.73 -9.43 3.61
N ALA A 15 -4.14 -8.48 2.88
CA ALA A 15 -4.53 -7.08 2.98
C ALA A 15 -6.01 -6.92 2.62
N TRP A 16 -6.45 -7.38 1.45
CA TRP A 16 -7.84 -7.22 0.98
C TRP A 16 -8.89 -7.93 1.83
N THR A 17 -8.58 -9.10 2.38
CA THR A 17 -9.47 -9.79 3.32
C THR A 17 -9.66 -9.00 4.62
N SER A 18 -8.65 -8.25 5.08
CA SER A 18 -8.79 -7.38 6.26
C SER A 18 -9.83 -6.26 6.10
N VAL A 19 -10.14 -5.87 4.86
CA VAL A 19 -11.16 -4.83 4.56
C VAL A 19 -12.56 -5.28 4.97
N LEU A 20 -12.83 -6.59 5.03
CA LEU A 20 -14.11 -7.12 5.50
C LEU A 20 -14.40 -6.74 6.96
N PHE A 21 -13.37 -6.42 7.75
CA PHE A 21 -13.49 -5.97 9.15
C PHE A 21 -13.57 -4.44 9.30
N LEU A 22 -13.59 -3.68 8.19
CA LEU A 22 -13.71 -2.23 8.18
C LEU A 22 -15.18 -1.79 7.99
N PRO A 23 -15.71 -0.90 8.84
CA PRO A 23 -17.04 -0.34 8.62
C PRO A 23 -17.12 0.43 7.28
N LYS A 24 -18.21 0.25 6.52
CA LYS A 24 -18.39 0.90 5.20
C LYS A 24 -18.22 2.43 5.24
N LYS A 25 -18.75 3.09 6.27
CA LYS A 25 -18.61 4.55 6.45
C LYS A 25 -17.16 4.98 6.62
N THR A 26 -16.38 4.19 7.35
CA THR A 26 -14.95 4.43 7.60
C THR A 26 -14.14 4.22 6.33
N PHE A 27 -14.45 3.17 5.57
CA PHE A 27 -13.81 2.86 4.29
C PHE A 27 -13.95 4.01 3.30
N ILE A 28 -15.18 4.51 3.09
CA ILE A 28 -15.45 5.62 2.14
C ILE A 28 -14.83 6.93 2.63
N ARG A 29 -14.81 7.17 3.94
CA ARG A 29 -14.23 8.40 4.49
C ARG A 29 -12.72 8.47 4.29
N TYR A 30 -12.01 7.36 4.52
CA TYR A 30 -10.54 7.32 4.42
C TYR A 30 -10.04 6.83 3.07
N SER A 31 -10.91 6.40 2.17
CA SER A 31 -10.49 6.03 0.81
C SER A 31 -9.87 7.22 0.09
N SER A 32 -10.40 8.44 0.23
CA SER A 32 -9.83 9.61 -0.43
C SER A 32 -8.39 9.89 0.01
N SER A 33 -8.10 9.78 1.32
CA SER A 33 -6.74 9.97 1.84
C SER A 33 -5.82 8.79 1.47
N ALA A 34 -6.33 7.56 1.52
CA ALA A 34 -5.57 6.38 1.11
C ALA A 34 -5.23 6.37 -0.39
N ILE A 35 -6.15 6.83 -1.25
CA ILE A 35 -5.93 7.01 -2.69
C ILE A 35 -4.84 8.06 -2.90
N LEU A 36 -4.93 9.22 -2.23
CA LEU A 36 -3.95 10.29 -2.35
C LEU A 36 -2.55 9.82 -1.94
N ALA A 37 -2.43 9.15 -0.78
CA ALA A 37 -1.17 8.61 -0.31
C ALA A 37 -0.61 7.55 -1.29
N SER A 38 -1.46 6.66 -1.80
CA SER A 38 -1.05 5.63 -2.75
C SER A 38 -0.59 6.23 -4.07
N LEU A 39 -1.24 7.29 -4.54
CA LEU A 39 -0.84 8.00 -5.76
C LEU A 39 0.50 8.71 -5.59
N LEU A 40 0.75 9.33 -4.43
CA LEU A 40 2.05 9.94 -4.11
C LEU A 40 3.17 8.89 -4.13
N VAL A 41 2.95 7.72 -3.53
CA VAL A 41 3.92 6.62 -3.54
C VAL A 41 4.11 6.05 -4.96
N LEU A 42 3.06 6.00 -5.77
CA LEU A 42 3.15 5.59 -7.16
C LEU A 42 4.01 6.57 -7.98
N ILE A 43 3.77 7.87 -7.84
CA ILE A 43 4.58 8.91 -8.49
C ILE A 43 6.04 8.79 -8.05
N LEU A 44 6.30 8.64 -6.74
CA LEU A 44 7.64 8.44 -6.21
C LEU A 44 8.31 7.19 -6.79
N SER A 45 7.57 6.09 -6.94
CA SER A 45 8.08 4.84 -7.53
C SER A 45 8.42 4.98 -9.01
N ILE A 46 7.66 5.79 -9.75
CA ILE A 46 7.95 6.13 -11.14
C ILE A 46 9.21 7.01 -11.22
N LEU A 47 9.29 8.07 -10.41
CA LEU A 47 10.45 8.97 -10.35
C LEU A 47 11.72 8.27 -9.86
N ALA A 48 11.60 7.22 -9.05
CA ALA A 48 12.72 6.41 -8.59
C ALA A 48 13.49 5.72 -9.72
N VAL A 49 12.87 5.54 -10.90
CA VAL A 49 13.53 4.93 -12.07
C VAL A 49 14.56 5.89 -12.70
N PRO A 50 14.20 7.08 -13.20
CA PRO A 50 15.16 8.01 -13.77
C PRO A 50 16.15 8.55 -12.72
N LEU A 51 15.71 8.73 -11.47
CA LEU A 51 16.55 9.23 -10.37
C LEU A 51 17.44 8.15 -9.74
N ASN A 52 17.32 6.88 -10.17
CA ASN A 52 18.07 5.74 -9.61
C ASN A 52 18.00 5.62 -8.08
N LEU A 53 16.87 5.97 -7.45
CA LEU A 53 16.73 5.97 -5.99
C LEU A 53 16.91 4.56 -5.39
N TRP A 54 16.49 3.50 -6.09
CA TRP A 54 16.75 2.12 -5.72
C TRP A 54 16.69 1.16 -6.91
N ARG A 55 17.52 0.11 -6.87
CA ARG A 55 17.60 -0.95 -7.88
C ARG A 55 16.81 -2.18 -7.44
N VAL A 56 16.04 -2.76 -8.35
CA VAL A 56 15.21 -3.96 -8.09
C VAL A 56 15.68 -5.09 -9.01
N LYS A 57 15.83 -6.30 -8.46
CA LYS A 57 16.18 -7.50 -9.24
C LYS A 57 14.99 -7.93 -10.12
N GLY A 58 15.26 -8.40 -11.34
CA GLY A 58 14.23 -8.87 -12.27
C GLY A 58 13.76 -7.86 -13.32
N GLY A 59 14.43 -6.70 -13.44
CA GLY A 59 14.17 -5.71 -14.50
C GLY A 59 12.93 -4.85 -14.26
N ILE A 60 12.63 -3.97 -15.23
CA ILE A 60 11.59 -2.93 -15.09
C ILE A 60 10.18 -3.51 -14.95
N LYS A 61 9.86 -4.59 -15.69
CA LYS A 61 8.54 -5.24 -15.65
C LYS A 61 8.27 -5.80 -14.25
N THR A 62 9.25 -6.52 -13.68
CA THR A 62 9.14 -7.09 -12.33
C THR A 62 9.01 -5.99 -11.28
N LYS A 63 9.76 -4.90 -11.41
CA LYS A 63 9.63 -3.72 -10.54
C LYS A 63 8.21 -3.16 -10.58
N ILE A 64 7.68 -2.87 -11.76
CA ILE A 64 6.33 -2.31 -11.92
C ILE A 64 5.27 -3.22 -11.28
N PHE A 65 5.31 -4.53 -11.57
CA PHE A 65 4.36 -5.47 -10.98
C PHE A 65 4.47 -5.53 -9.45
N ASN A 66 5.68 -5.47 -8.92
CA ASN A 66 5.90 -5.52 -7.47
C ASN A 66 5.41 -4.25 -6.78
N ASP A 67 5.76 -3.08 -7.33
CA ASP A 67 5.36 -1.78 -6.82
C ASP A 67 3.83 -1.63 -6.85
N LEU A 68 3.18 -1.96 -7.97
CA LEU A 68 1.72 -1.90 -8.08
C LEU A 68 1.02 -2.83 -7.09
N SER A 69 1.48 -4.08 -6.96
CA SER A 69 0.90 -5.05 -6.03
C SER A 69 1.04 -4.57 -4.58
N PHE A 70 2.16 -3.93 -4.25
CA PHE A 70 2.41 -3.40 -2.91
C PHE A 70 1.58 -2.15 -2.62
N ILE A 71 1.56 -1.18 -3.54
CA ILE A 71 0.86 0.10 -3.38
C ILE A 71 -0.64 -0.12 -3.24
N PHE A 72 -1.25 -0.90 -4.14
CA PHE A 72 -2.70 -1.13 -4.16
C PHE A 72 -3.19 -2.25 -3.24
N GLY A 73 -2.27 -3.06 -2.69
CA GLY A 73 -2.61 -4.08 -1.70
C GLY A 73 -2.35 -3.59 -0.29
N PRO A 74 -1.24 -4.02 0.33
CA PRO A 74 -0.97 -3.74 1.74
C PRO A 74 -0.82 -2.26 2.07
N PHE A 75 -0.25 -1.43 1.19
CA PHE A 75 -0.06 0.00 1.49
C PHE A 75 -1.40 0.75 1.55
N PHE A 76 -2.24 0.60 0.51
CA PHE A 76 -3.57 1.21 0.48
C PHE A 76 -4.42 0.80 1.68
N ILE A 77 -4.48 -0.50 1.97
CA ILE A 77 -5.31 -1.02 3.05
C ILE A 77 -4.73 -0.73 4.42
N GLY A 78 -3.41 -0.80 4.56
CA GLY A 78 -2.71 -0.39 5.77
C GLY A 78 -2.99 1.08 6.09
N THR A 79 -3.01 1.94 5.07
CA THR A 79 -3.36 3.37 5.24
C THR A 79 -4.78 3.56 5.77
N LEU A 80 -5.76 2.81 5.25
CA LEU A 80 -7.14 2.82 5.78
C LEU A 80 -7.20 2.41 7.25
N TRP A 81 -6.45 1.38 7.63
CA TRP A 81 -6.37 0.89 9.00
C TRP A 81 -5.69 1.88 9.93
N ILE A 82 -4.57 2.48 9.51
CA ILE A 82 -3.88 3.52 10.27
C ILE A 82 -4.84 4.67 10.53
N PHE A 83 -5.52 5.20 9.50
CA PHE A 83 -6.49 6.28 9.68
C PHE A 83 -7.67 5.90 10.55
N ARG A 84 -8.12 4.64 10.53
CA ARG A 84 -9.13 4.16 11.47
C ARG A 84 -8.63 4.19 12.91
N MET A 85 -7.42 3.71 13.16
CA MET A 85 -6.87 3.61 14.52
C MET A 85 -6.48 4.99 15.09
N THR A 86 -6.02 5.90 14.24
CA THR A 86 -5.58 7.24 14.65
C THR A 86 -6.71 8.28 14.63
N TYR A 87 -7.91 7.91 14.17
CA TYR A 87 -9.05 8.82 14.13
C TYR A 87 -9.42 9.32 15.54
N LYS A 88 -9.44 10.65 15.71
CA LYS A 88 -9.64 11.40 16.97
C LYS A 88 -8.46 11.41 17.96
N ASN A 89 -7.38 10.68 17.72
CA ASN A 89 -6.18 10.71 18.56
C ASN A 89 -4.94 11.01 17.71
N PHE A 90 -4.70 12.29 17.43
CA PHE A 90 -3.52 12.74 16.67
C PHE A 90 -2.20 12.36 17.35
N SER A 91 -2.16 12.31 18.70
CA SER A 91 -0.98 11.89 19.45
C SER A 91 -0.54 10.45 19.14
N LEU A 92 -1.47 9.57 18.74
CA LEU A 92 -1.19 8.19 18.32
C LEU A 92 -0.66 8.10 16.88
N TYR A 93 -0.79 9.17 16.08
CA TYR A 93 -0.21 9.26 14.74
C TYR A 93 1.23 9.79 14.77
N MET A 94 1.58 10.63 15.76
CA MET A 94 2.91 11.22 15.90
C MET A 94 3.93 10.34 16.66
N LEU A 95 3.45 9.33 17.41
CA LEU A 95 4.29 8.38 18.13
C LEU A 95 4.73 7.23 17.20
#